data_AF-A0A836XG91-F1
#
_entry.id   AF-A0A836XG91-F1
#
_cell.length_a   1.000
_cell.length_b   1.000
_cell.length_c   1.000
_cell.angle_alpha   90.00
_cell.angle_beta   90.00
_cell.angle_gamma   90.00
#
_symmetry.space_group_name_H-M   'P 1'
#
loop_
_entity.id
_entity.type
_entity.pdbx_description
1 polymer ?
#
loop_
_entity_poly.entity_id
_entity_poly.type
_entity_poly.pdbx_seq_one_letter_code
_entity_poly.pdbx_strand_id
1 'polypeptide(L)'
;MLRKLALLALAVGLVGCGYEAEERQILLDYVNAMSQMDAKNRQIAITIEQLRKPIAQISERDLAEARQLINDYVTQLQGLVPSDPNYSELRMTHSRYVSKVTQAIELSGDKGRETKWEKSNVDIGVRHIEKLTKRHYNGIDILWLRQKISDPYPLVWPSSY
;
A
#
# COMPACT_ATOMS: atom_id res chain seq x y z
N MET A 1 17.16 -20.56 -67.30
CA MET A 1 17.32 -19.47 -66.32
C MET A 1 16.17 -19.56 -65.31
N LEU A 2 16.34 -20.34 -64.24
CA LEU A 2 15.35 -20.50 -63.17
C LEU A 2 16.03 -20.13 -61.84
N ARG A 3 15.97 -18.85 -61.46
CA ARG A 3 16.20 -18.42 -60.08
C ARG A 3 15.49 -17.09 -59.87
N LYS A 4 14.42 -17.13 -59.07
CA LYS A 4 14.01 -16.11 -58.06
C LYS A 4 12.55 -16.36 -57.66
N LEU A 5 12.35 -17.42 -56.89
CA LEU A 5 11.25 -17.53 -55.93
C LEU A 5 11.91 -17.60 -54.56
N ALA A 6 11.78 -16.54 -53.78
CA ALA A 6 11.96 -16.58 -52.34
C ALA A 6 11.08 -15.49 -51.76
N LEU A 7 9.89 -15.93 -51.33
CA LEU A 7 8.98 -15.20 -50.46
C LEU A 7 9.73 -14.73 -49.21
N LEU A 8 9.64 -13.44 -48.90
CA LEU A 8 9.92 -12.91 -47.57
C LEU A 8 8.57 -12.55 -46.95
N ALA A 9 7.95 -13.58 -46.39
CA ALA A 9 6.96 -13.43 -45.32
C ALA A 9 7.70 -13.33 -43.98
N LEU A 10 7.01 -12.72 -43.00
CA LEU A 10 7.36 -12.50 -41.59
C LEU A 10 8.00 -11.16 -41.23
N ALA A 11 7.12 -10.21 -40.90
CA ALA A 11 7.30 -9.30 -39.76
C ALA A 11 5.93 -8.76 -39.29
N VAL A 12 5.03 -9.66 -38.86
CA VAL A 12 3.85 -9.28 -38.07
C VAL A 12 3.97 -10.05 -36.76
N GLY A 13 4.48 -9.40 -35.70
CA GLY A 13 4.65 -10.06 -34.41
C GLY A 13 5.37 -9.30 -33.30
N LEU A 14 5.61 -7.99 -33.41
CA LEU A 14 6.33 -7.20 -32.39
C LEU A 14 5.53 -6.04 -31.79
N VAL A 15 4.21 -6.16 -31.69
CA VAL A 15 3.37 -5.10 -31.06
C VAL A 15 2.78 -5.54 -29.71
N GLY A 16 3.08 -6.76 -29.25
CA GLY A 16 2.50 -7.32 -28.01
C GLY A 16 3.38 -7.29 -26.74
N CYS A 17 4.73 -7.31 -26.86
CA CYS A 17 5.61 -7.47 -25.69
C CYS A 17 6.00 -6.15 -24.99
N GLY A 18 5.80 -4.99 -25.63
CA GLY A 18 6.24 -3.71 -25.05
C GLY A 18 5.43 -3.32 -23.81
N TYR A 19 4.11 -3.45 -23.90
CA TYR A 19 3.19 -3.03 -22.85
C TYR A 19 3.28 -3.92 -21.59
N GLU A 20 3.37 -5.25 -21.76
CA GLU A 20 3.52 -6.17 -20.62
C GLU A 20 4.84 -5.96 -19.86
N ALA A 21 5.95 -5.72 -20.59
CA ALA A 21 7.24 -5.45 -19.96
C ALA A 21 7.25 -4.11 -19.20
N GLU A 22 6.58 -3.10 -19.74
CA GLU A 22 6.42 -1.78 -19.12
C GLU A 22 5.56 -1.86 -17.85
N GLU A 23 4.37 -2.46 -17.90
CA GLU A 23 3.51 -2.66 -16.73
C GLU A 23 4.20 -3.46 -15.62
N ARG A 24 4.96 -4.50 -16.00
CA ARG A 24 5.75 -5.29 -15.05
C ARG A 24 6.78 -4.42 -14.33
N GLN A 25 7.51 -3.57 -15.03
CA GLN A 25 8.49 -2.68 -14.41
C GLN A 25 7.82 -1.65 -13.50
N ILE A 26 6.71 -1.05 -13.94
CA ILE A 26 5.92 -0.10 -13.13
C ILE A 26 5.44 -0.77 -11.83
N LEU A 27 4.99 -2.03 -11.89
CA LEU A 27 4.55 -2.76 -10.72
C LEU A 27 5.72 -3.04 -9.75
N LEU A 28 6.89 -3.41 -10.27
CA LEU A 28 8.09 -3.61 -9.47
C LEU A 28 8.52 -2.33 -8.76
N ASP A 29 8.56 -1.21 -9.48
CA ASP A 29 8.92 0.09 -8.92
C ASP A 29 7.91 0.53 -7.85
N TYR A 30 6.63 0.31 -8.10
CA TYR A 30 5.57 0.58 -7.13
C TYR A 30 5.70 -0.26 -5.86
N VAL A 31 5.97 -1.56 -6.01
CA VAL A 31 6.19 -2.47 -4.87
C VAL A 31 7.42 -2.02 -4.06
N ASN A 32 8.51 -1.65 -4.72
CA ASN A 32 9.70 -1.12 -4.05
C ASN A 32 9.44 0.24 -3.36
N ALA A 33 8.56 1.08 -3.92
CA ALA A 33 8.13 2.31 -3.26
C ALA A 33 7.28 2.01 -2.02
N MET A 34 6.36 1.04 -2.12
CA MET A 34 5.51 0.62 -1.00
C MET A 34 6.29 -0.05 0.13
N SER A 35 7.40 -0.75 -0.13
CA SER A 35 8.24 -1.33 0.92
C SER A 35 8.95 -0.28 1.78
N GLN A 36 9.04 0.98 1.32
CA GLN A 36 9.52 2.09 2.15
C GLN A 36 8.55 2.43 3.30
N MET A 37 7.32 1.91 3.28
CA MET A 37 6.37 2.03 4.37
C MET A 37 6.61 1.03 5.51
N ASP A 38 7.50 0.05 5.34
CA ASP A 38 7.70 -1.05 6.31
C ASP A 38 8.03 -0.57 7.73
N ALA A 39 8.87 0.46 7.85
CA ALA A 39 9.20 1.04 9.15
C ALA A 39 7.94 1.62 9.83
N LYS A 40 7.09 2.33 9.08
CA LYS A 40 5.83 2.87 9.60
C LYS A 40 4.80 1.76 9.85
N ASN A 41 4.73 0.72 9.03
CA ASN A 41 3.89 -0.45 9.28
C ASN A 41 4.24 -1.10 10.62
N ARG A 42 5.55 -1.23 10.92
CA ARG A 42 6.03 -1.74 12.21
C ARG A 42 5.64 -0.82 13.36
N GLN A 43 5.78 0.49 13.19
CA GLN A 43 5.32 1.47 14.20
C GLN A 43 3.81 1.34 14.46
N ILE A 44 2.98 1.24 13.42
CA ILE A 44 1.53 1.03 13.57
C ILE A 44 1.24 -0.27 14.33
N ALA A 45 1.90 -1.37 13.99
CA ALA A 45 1.73 -2.65 14.69
C ALA A 45 2.11 -2.55 16.17
N ILE A 46 3.23 -1.90 16.49
CA ILE A 46 3.66 -1.66 17.88
C ILE A 46 2.63 -0.78 18.62
N THR A 47 2.14 0.28 17.99
CA THR A 47 1.13 1.17 18.58
C THR A 47 -0.18 0.43 18.83
N ILE A 48 -0.60 -0.50 17.96
CA ILE A 48 -1.76 -1.37 18.20
C ILE A 48 -1.55 -2.19 19.49
N GLU A 49 -0.37 -2.80 19.68
CA GLU A 49 -0.09 -3.55 20.90
C GLU A 49 -0.02 -2.65 22.15
N GLN A 50 0.58 -1.46 22.03
CA GLN A 50 0.59 -0.48 23.11
C GLN A 50 -0.83 -0.07 23.52
N LEU A 51 -1.71 0.19 22.56
CA LEU A 51 -3.10 0.57 22.82
C LEU A 51 -3.95 -0.59 23.34
N ARG A 52 -3.48 -1.85 23.36
CA ARG A 52 -4.18 -2.94 24.07
C ARG A 52 -4.04 -2.84 25.59
N LYS A 53 -3.05 -2.10 26.10
CA LYS A 53 -2.83 -1.93 27.53
C LYS A 53 -4.03 -1.28 28.23
N PRO A 54 -4.22 -1.51 29.55
CA PRO A 54 -5.25 -0.82 30.32
C PRO A 54 -5.13 0.70 30.21
N ILE A 55 -6.27 1.41 30.19
CA ILE A 55 -6.31 2.88 30.06
C ILE A 55 -5.45 3.60 31.12
N ALA A 56 -5.35 3.05 32.33
CA ALA A 56 -4.51 3.60 33.41
C ALA A 56 -3.00 3.62 33.08
N GLN A 57 -2.57 2.92 32.03
CA GLN A 57 -1.18 2.87 31.55
C GLN A 57 -0.99 3.66 30.24
N ILE A 58 -2.02 4.38 29.77
CA ILE A 58 -1.99 5.16 28.54
C ILE A 58 -2.14 6.64 28.92
N SER A 59 -1.13 7.43 28.59
CA SER A 59 -1.11 8.87 28.78
C SER A 59 -1.74 9.60 27.60
N GLU A 60 -2.13 10.86 27.79
CA GLU A 60 -2.55 11.74 26.70
C GLU A 60 -1.43 11.92 25.64
N ARG A 61 -0.17 11.91 26.09
CA ARG A 61 0.99 11.96 25.20
C ARG A 61 1.04 10.76 24.27
N ASP A 62 0.79 9.54 24.77
CA ASP A 62 0.77 8.33 23.94
C ASP A 62 -0.31 8.43 22.85
N LEU A 63 -1.48 8.99 23.19
CA LEU A 63 -2.57 9.22 22.24
C LEU A 63 -2.21 10.28 21.19
N ALA A 64 -1.55 11.35 21.60
CA ALA A 64 -1.07 12.39 20.68
C ALA A 64 0.00 11.85 19.71
N GLU A 65 0.97 11.07 20.20
CA GLU A 65 2.00 10.44 19.38
C GLU A 65 1.39 9.44 18.38
N ALA A 66 0.40 8.65 18.78
CA ALA A 66 -0.31 7.75 17.89
C ALA A 66 -1.12 8.49 16.80
N ARG A 67 -1.75 9.62 17.14
CA ARG A 67 -2.40 10.48 16.13
C ARG A 67 -1.39 11.08 15.15
N GLN A 68 -0.24 11.52 15.64
CA GLN A 68 0.82 12.02 14.77
C GLN A 68 1.32 10.90 13.82
N LEU A 69 1.49 9.69 14.33
CA LEU A 69 1.87 8.52 13.51
C LEU A 69 0.84 8.25 12.40
N ILE A 70 -0.46 8.34 12.69
CA ILE A 70 -1.52 8.20 11.67
C ILE A 70 -1.38 9.27 10.59
N ASN A 71 -1.18 10.54 10.97
CA ASN A 71 -1.01 11.64 10.01
C ASN A 71 0.25 11.46 9.16
N ASP A 72 1.37 11.09 9.77
CA ASP A 72 2.63 10.85 9.05
C ASP A 72 2.52 9.66 8.10
N TYR A 73 1.79 8.61 8.49
CA TYR A 73 1.53 7.44 7.65
C TYR A 73 0.76 7.86 6.39
N VAL A 74 -0.36 8.58 6.57
CA VAL A 74 -1.19 9.06 5.46
C VAL A 74 -0.39 10.00 4.55
N THR A 75 0.38 10.93 5.13
CA THR A 75 1.18 11.90 4.37
C THR A 75 2.24 11.20 3.52
N GLN A 76 2.99 10.26 4.10
CA GLN A 76 4.00 9.51 3.33
C GLN A 76 3.32 8.67 2.25
N LEU A 77 2.21 8.01 2.56
CA LEU A 77 1.47 7.18 1.61
C LEU A 77 0.95 8.00 0.41
N GLN A 78 0.43 9.21 0.65
CA GLN A 78 -0.03 10.12 -0.41
C GLN A 78 1.10 10.56 -1.35
N GLY A 79 2.35 10.57 -0.88
CA GLY A 79 3.53 10.83 -1.70
C GLY A 79 3.92 9.68 -2.62
N LEU A 80 3.41 8.46 -2.40
CA LEU A 80 3.75 7.26 -3.18
C LEU A 80 2.78 7.05 -4.35
N VAL A 81 2.76 7.98 -5.30
CA VAL A 81 1.89 7.88 -6.47
C VAL A 81 2.51 6.93 -7.51
N PRO A 82 1.76 5.97 -8.09
CA PRO A 82 2.23 5.19 -9.24
C PRO A 82 2.68 6.13 -10.36
N SER A 83 3.91 5.94 -10.82
CA SER A 83 4.62 6.84 -11.72
C SER A 83 4.01 6.94 -13.12
N ASP A 84 3.20 5.95 -13.53
CA ASP A 84 2.75 5.83 -14.92
C ASP A 84 1.23 6.02 -15.09
N PRO A 85 0.78 6.90 -16.01
CA PRO A 85 -0.62 7.14 -16.29
C PRO A 85 -1.33 5.98 -17.01
N ASN A 86 -0.61 5.09 -17.68
CA ASN A 86 -1.14 4.04 -18.56
C ASN A 86 -1.48 2.75 -17.80
N TYR A 87 -0.93 2.52 -16.60
CA TYR A 87 -1.31 1.37 -15.76
C TYR A 87 -2.52 1.69 -14.88
N SER A 88 -3.69 1.80 -15.52
CA SER A 88 -4.93 2.27 -14.89
C SER A 88 -5.37 1.44 -13.68
N GLU A 89 -5.24 0.12 -13.72
CA GLU A 89 -5.65 -0.79 -12.64
C GLU A 89 -4.84 -0.55 -11.36
N LEU A 90 -3.51 -0.42 -11.48
CA LEU A 90 -2.63 -0.11 -10.36
C LEU A 90 -2.98 1.25 -9.76
N ARG A 91 -3.16 2.27 -10.60
CA ARG A 91 -3.54 3.62 -10.17
C ARG A 91 -4.86 3.63 -9.42
N MET A 92 -5.90 2.99 -9.96
CA MET A 92 -7.21 2.90 -9.31
C MET A 92 -7.13 2.15 -7.98
N THR A 93 -6.33 1.09 -7.91
CA THR A 93 -6.11 0.32 -6.69
C THR A 93 -5.46 1.17 -5.61
N HIS A 94 -4.38 1.87 -5.95
CA HIS A 94 -3.71 2.79 -5.02
C HIS A 94 -4.58 3.97 -4.61
N SER A 95 -5.28 4.65 -5.54
CA SER A 95 -6.15 5.78 -5.20
C SER A 95 -7.28 5.37 -4.25
N ARG A 96 -7.87 4.20 -4.45
CA ARG A 96 -8.87 3.65 -3.51
C ARG A 96 -8.26 3.37 -2.15
N TYR A 97 -7.06 2.81 -2.10
CA TYR A 97 -6.33 2.56 -0.86
C TYR A 97 -6.05 3.87 -0.11
N VAL A 98 -5.43 4.86 -0.74
CA VAL A 98 -5.17 6.19 -0.16
C VAL A 98 -6.45 6.81 0.38
N SER A 99 -7.50 6.89 -0.44
CA SER A 99 -8.79 7.48 -0.06
C SER A 99 -9.38 6.83 1.19
N LYS A 100 -9.26 5.51 1.33
CA LYS A 100 -9.78 4.78 2.49
C LYS A 100 -8.88 4.94 3.72
N VAL A 101 -7.56 4.96 3.55
CA VAL A 101 -6.61 5.11 4.66
C VAL A 101 -6.65 6.51 5.25
N THR A 102 -6.85 7.55 4.44
CA THR A 102 -7.00 8.94 4.92
C THR A 102 -8.12 9.09 5.96
N GLN A 103 -9.16 8.23 5.92
CA GLN A 103 -10.23 8.23 6.92
C GLN A 103 -9.74 7.91 8.34
N ALA A 104 -8.56 7.29 8.49
CA ALA A 104 -7.96 7.04 9.80
C ALA A 104 -7.72 8.34 10.59
N ILE A 105 -7.43 9.45 9.91
CA ILE A 105 -7.23 10.76 10.56
C ILE A 105 -8.53 11.18 11.26
N GLU A 106 -9.65 11.16 10.54
CA GLU A 106 -10.95 11.53 11.10
C GLU A 106 -11.39 10.57 12.21
N LEU A 107 -11.17 9.26 12.02
CA LEU A 107 -11.51 8.24 13.01
C LEU A 107 -10.73 8.40 14.32
N SER A 108 -9.47 8.82 14.25
CA SER A 108 -8.58 9.02 15.40
C SER A 108 -8.66 10.41 16.04
N GLY A 109 -9.42 11.32 15.43
CA GLY A 109 -9.51 12.71 15.83
C GLY A 109 -9.90 12.87 17.30
N ASP A 110 -9.26 13.84 17.96
CA ASP A 110 -9.68 14.31 19.27
C ASP A 110 -11.02 15.06 19.13
N LYS A 111 -11.96 14.74 20.01
CA LYS A 111 -13.30 15.34 20.06
C LYS A 111 -13.56 16.07 21.38
N GLY A 112 -12.51 16.33 22.19
CA GLY A 112 -12.61 16.98 23.50
C GLY A 112 -13.42 16.16 24.51
N ARG A 113 -13.28 14.82 24.45
CA ARG A 113 -14.04 13.87 25.27
C ARG A 113 -13.12 13.21 26.30
N GLU A 114 -13.68 12.47 27.26
CA GLU A 114 -12.86 11.74 28.23
C GLU A 114 -11.83 10.83 27.55
N THR A 115 -10.63 10.71 28.13
CA THR A 115 -9.46 9.98 27.61
C THR A 115 -9.77 8.54 27.17
N LYS A 116 -10.76 7.87 27.79
CA LYS A 116 -11.23 6.54 27.39
C LYS A 116 -11.78 6.52 25.96
N TRP A 117 -12.56 7.53 25.57
CA TRP A 117 -13.12 7.66 24.22
C TRP A 117 -12.03 8.01 23.22
N GLU A 118 -11.07 8.84 23.63
CA GLU A 118 -9.91 9.15 22.82
C GLU A 118 -9.05 7.93 22.51
N LYS A 119 -8.74 7.11 23.51
CA LYS A 119 -8.03 5.83 23.31
C LYS A 119 -8.76 4.94 22.31
N SER A 120 -10.08 4.84 22.41
CA SER A 120 -10.88 4.04 21.49
C SER A 120 -10.82 4.57 20.05
N ASN A 121 -10.91 5.89 19.87
CA ASN A 121 -10.82 6.52 18.55
C ASN A 121 -9.46 6.28 17.90
N VAL A 122 -8.37 6.46 18.66
CA VAL A 122 -7.02 6.23 18.18
C VAL A 122 -6.79 4.76 17.83
N ASP A 123 -7.25 3.81 18.67
CA ASP A 123 -7.18 2.37 18.37
C ASP A 123 -7.93 2.02 17.08
N ILE A 124 -9.12 2.60 16.86
CA ILE A 124 -9.85 2.44 15.60
C ILE A 124 -9.02 2.96 14.42
N GLY A 125 -8.39 4.14 14.55
CA GLY A 125 -7.56 4.73 13.50
C GLY A 125 -6.39 3.84 13.09
N VAL A 126 -5.59 3.36 14.04
CA VAL A 126 -4.43 2.50 13.74
C VAL A 126 -4.83 1.13 13.18
N ARG A 127 -5.92 0.52 13.67
CA ARG A 127 -6.44 -0.75 13.15
C ARG A 127 -7.05 -0.60 11.76
N HIS A 128 -7.62 0.56 11.47
CA HIS A 128 -8.12 0.88 10.14
C HIS A 128 -7.00 0.92 9.11
N ILE A 129 -5.84 1.51 9.46
CA ILE A 129 -4.62 1.47 8.64
C ILE A 129 -4.22 0.01 8.39
N GLU A 130 -3.99 -0.77 9.45
CA GLU A 130 -3.59 -2.19 9.34
C GLU A 130 -4.49 -2.97 8.37
N LYS A 131 -5.81 -2.90 8.60
CA LYS A 131 -6.80 -3.64 7.81
C LYS A 131 -6.74 -3.25 6.33
N LEU A 132 -6.64 -1.96 6.04
CA LEU A 132 -6.63 -1.47 4.67
C LEU A 132 -5.30 -1.76 3.97
N THR A 133 -4.18 -1.68 4.68
CA THR A 133 -2.86 -2.00 4.12
C THR A 133 -2.77 -3.48 3.76
N LYS A 134 -3.21 -4.39 4.64
CA LYS A 134 -3.30 -5.83 4.33
C LYS A 134 -4.17 -6.09 3.10
N ARG A 135 -5.33 -5.44 3.01
CA ARG A 135 -6.22 -5.57 1.85
C ARG A 135 -5.57 -5.05 0.57
N HIS A 136 -4.85 -3.94 0.65
CA HIS A 136 -4.14 -3.37 -0.49
C HIS A 136 -3.03 -4.31 -0.97
N TYR A 137 -2.23 -4.86 -0.07
CA TYR A 137 -1.19 -5.85 -0.42
C TYR A 137 -1.78 -7.06 -1.13
N ASN A 138 -2.91 -7.61 -0.65
CA ASN A 138 -3.60 -8.70 -1.37
C ASN A 138 -4.05 -8.27 -2.79
N GLY A 139 -4.47 -7.01 -2.97
CA GLY A 139 -4.83 -6.50 -4.29
C GLY A 139 -3.63 -6.39 -5.23
N ILE A 140 -2.48 -5.96 -4.71
CA ILE A 140 -1.23 -5.86 -5.46
C ILE A 140 -0.64 -7.24 -5.77
N ASP A 141 -0.79 -8.22 -4.88
CA ASP A 141 -0.41 -9.63 -5.13
C ASP A 141 -1.18 -10.22 -6.33
N ILE A 142 -2.47 -9.89 -6.48
CA ILE A 142 -3.23 -10.28 -7.68
C ILE A 142 -2.60 -9.70 -8.96
N LEU A 143 -2.14 -8.44 -8.94
CA LEU A 143 -1.44 -7.83 -10.08
C LEU A 143 -0.09 -8.49 -10.32
N TRP A 144 0.63 -8.84 -9.25
CA TRP A 144 1.92 -9.53 -9.30
C TRP A 144 1.81 -10.89 -10.00
N LEU A 145 0.81 -11.68 -9.62
CA LEU A 145 0.51 -12.98 -10.24
C LEU A 145 0.11 -12.84 -11.71
N ARG A 146 -0.69 -11.83 -12.06
CA ARG A 146 -1.09 -11.57 -13.46
C ARG A 146 0.10 -11.24 -14.35
N GLN A 147 1.05 -10.47 -13.84
CA GLN A 147 2.31 -10.14 -14.52
C GLN A 147 3.33 -11.28 -14.50
N LYS A 148 2.97 -12.45 -13.94
CA LYS A 148 3.82 -13.65 -13.84
C LYS A 148 5.19 -13.35 -13.21
N ILE A 149 5.22 -12.45 -12.24
CA ILE A 149 6.44 -12.13 -11.51
C ILE A 149 6.69 -13.26 -10.51
N SER A 150 7.92 -13.79 -10.48
CA SER A 150 8.29 -14.90 -9.62
C SER A 150 8.22 -14.52 -8.14
N ASP A 151 7.78 -15.47 -7.32
CA ASP A 151 7.85 -15.38 -5.86
C ASP A 151 9.29 -15.22 -5.34
N PRO A 152 9.47 -14.61 -4.14
CA PRO A 152 8.44 -14.22 -3.19
C PRO A 152 7.84 -12.82 -3.42
N TYR A 153 6.53 -12.68 -3.20
CA TYR A 153 5.87 -11.37 -3.09
C TYR A 153 6.34 -10.62 -1.82
N PRO A 154 6.88 -9.39 -1.94
CA PRO A 154 7.62 -8.77 -0.84
C PRO A 154 6.75 -7.92 0.12
N LEU A 155 5.53 -7.53 -0.26
CA LEU A 155 4.70 -6.68 0.60
C LEU A 155 3.94 -7.51 1.62
N VAL A 156 4.48 -7.58 2.82
CA VAL A 156 3.91 -8.35 3.93
C VAL A 156 3.72 -7.45 5.14
N TRP A 157 2.55 -7.53 5.77
CA TRP A 157 2.33 -6.82 7.02
C TRP A 157 3.20 -7.42 8.13
N PRO A 158 3.89 -6.61 8.96
CA PRO A 158 4.75 -7.12 10.02
C PRO A 158 3.96 -7.97 11.02
N SER A 159 4.55 -9.09 11.45
CA SER A 159 4.05 -9.88 12.57
C SER A 159 4.02 -9.05 13.84
N SER A 160 2.94 -9.12 14.60
CA SER A 160 2.89 -8.61 15.98
C SER A 160 3.89 -9.41 16.82
N TYR A 161 4.90 -8.73 17.37
CA TYR A 161 5.87 -9.30 18.32
C TYR A 161 5.33 -9.26 19.73
#